data_AF-A0A098LLK2-F1
#
_entry.id   AF-A0A098LLK2-F1
#
_cell.length_a   1.000
_cell.length_b   1.000
_cell.length_c   1.000
_cell.angle_alpha   90.00
_cell.angle_beta   90.00
_cell.angle_gamma   90.00
#
_symmetry.space_group_name_H-M   'P 1'
#
loop_
_entity.id
_entity.type
_entity.pdbx_description
1 polymer ?
#
loop_
_entity_poly.entity_id
_entity_poly.type
_entity_poly.pdbx_seq_one_letter_code
_entity_poly.pdbx_strand_id
1 'polypeptide(L)'
;MQNTDDIDLILTMNPHGWSTCWIFIGGNSYEVTITHVFGDPYYDFIKALSNLIEGQESASFFWSGEPGGEKFELRRIKERKHMLHVEVLGFKETYGEKIKEFTPAVEFEIPLKRFVIIAYLQLKNLSY
;
A
#
# COMPACT_ATOMS: atom_id res chain seq x y z
N MET A 1 20.31 -3.62 10.49
CA MET A 1 19.52 -3.93 9.28
C MET A 1 18.18 -4.43 9.76
N GLN A 2 17.07 -3.75 9.45
CA GLN A 2 15.75 -4.32 9.68
C GLN A 2 15.66 -5.65 8.93
N ASN A 3 15.20 -6.68 9.61
CA ASN A 3 15.02 -7.99 8.98
C ASN A 3 13.85 -7.86 7.99
N THR A 4 14.15 -7.82 6.70
CA THR A 4 13.13 -7.71 5.65
C THR A 4 12.28 -8.97 5.54
N ASP A 5 12.62 -10.01 6.31
CA ASP A 5 11.83 -11.23 6.43
C ASP A 5 10.57 -11.11 7.28
N ASP A 6 10.46 -10.07 8.10
CA ASP A 6 9.33 -9.86 9.00
C ASP A 6 8.36 -8.79 8.46
N ILE A 7 8.11 -8.84 7.15
CA ILE A 7 7.18 -7.95 6.44
C ILE A 7 6.13 -8.78 5.70
N ASP A 8 4.86 -8.47 5.95
CA ASP A 8 3.70 -9.05 5.26
C ASP A 8 2.55 -8.04 5.12
N LEU A 9 1.62 -8.34 4.21
CA LEU A 9 0.40 -7.58 3.97
C LEU A 9 -0.79 -8.55 3.92
N ILE A 10 -1.88 -8.20 4.59
CA ILE A 10 -3.15 -8.94 4.51
C ILE A 10 -4.26 -8.00 4.06
N LEU A 11 -4.93 -8.35 2.97
CA LEU A 11 -6.12 -7.64 2.51
C LEU A 11 -7.38 -8.41 2.94
N THR A 12 -8.33 -7.71 3.54
CA THR A 12 -9.62 -8.25 3.95
C THR A 12 -10.74 -7.42 3.36
N MET A 13 -11.72 -8.08 2.73
CA MET A 13 -12.96 -7.46 2.29
C MET A 13 -13.94 -7.41 3.46
N ASN A 14 -14.43 -6.21 3.76
CA ASN A 14 -15.45 -5.97 4.77
C ASN A 14 -16.82 -5.76 4.08
N PRO A 15 -17.93 -5.88 4.83
CA PRO A 15 -19.25 -5.54 4.31
C PRO A 15 -19.34 -4.11 3.77
N HIS A 16 -20.35 -3.86 2.94
CA HIS A 16 -20.74 -2.51 2.50
C HIS A 16 -19.68 -1.72 1.72
N GLY A 17 -18.81 -2.40 0.96
CA GLY A 17 -17.83 -1.72 0.10
C GLY A 17 -16.63 -1.17 0.86
N TRP A 18 -16.25 -1.83 1.94
CA TRP A 18 -15.08 -1.50 2.74
C TRP A 18 -14.04 -2.60 2.63
N SER A 19 -12.78 -2.25 2.83
CA SER A 19 -11.69 -3.21 3.02
C SER A 19 -10.73 -2.72 4.08
N THR A 20 -9.93 -3.64 4.58
CA THR A 20 -8.79 -3.33 5.46
C THR A 20 -7.54 -3.94 4.86
N CYS A 21 -6.46 -3.15 4.83
CA CYS A 21 -5.11 -3.67 4.63
C CYS A 21 -4.38 -3.65 5.97
N TRP A 22 -3.95 -4.82 6.43
CA TRP A 22 -3.05 -4.96 7.57
C TRP A 22 -1.62 -5.06 7.08
N ILE A 23 -0.74 -4.22 7.59
CA ILE A 23 0.69 -4.22 7.30
C ILE A 23 1.43 -4.72 8.54
N PHE A 24 2.18 -5.81 8.41
CA PHE A 24 2.95 -6.39 9.51
C PHE A 24 4.43 -6.10 9.31
N ILE A 25 5.09 -5.53 10.32
CA ILE A 25 6.52 -5.18 10.28
C ILE A 25 7.13 -5.38 11.66
N GLY A 26 8.11 -6.28 11.78
CA GLY A 26 8.88 -6.40 13.02
C GLY A 26 8.01 -6.78 14.23
N GLY A 27 6.96 -7.58 14.03
CA GLY A 27 5.94 -7.91 15.04
C GLY A 27 4.90 -6.83 15.34
N ASN A 28 4.96 -5.65 14.71
CA ASN A 28 3.92 -4.62 14.80
C ASN A 28 2.93 -4.75 13.65
N SER A 29 1.68 -4.34 13.87
CA SER A 29 0.63 -4.29 12.85
C SER A 29 0.12 -2.87 12.67
N TYR A 30 -0.06 -2.46 11.42
CA TYR A 30 -0.65 -1.18 11.03
C TYR A 30 -1.91 -1.44 10.23
N GLU A 31 -2.99 -0.76 10.59
CA GLU A 31 -4.27 -0.87 9.92
C GLU A 31 -4.45 0.29 8.92
N VAL A 32 -4.86 -0.05 7.70
CA VAL A 32 -5.24 0.92 6.67
C VAL A 32 -6.67 0.62 6.24
N THR A 33 -7.57 1.56 6.51
CA THR A 33 -8.98 1.45 6.14
C THR A 33 -9.20 1.94 4.72
N ILE A 34 -9.96 1.18 3.94
CA ILE A 34 -10.15 1.44 2.51
C ILE A 34 -11.65 1.49 2.22
N THR A 35 -12.14 2.62 1.70
CA THR A 35 -13.47 2.73 1.09
C THR A 35 -13.40 2.48 -0.42
N HIS A 36 -14.39 1.76 -0.95
CA HIS A 36 -14.62 1.60 -2.39
C HIS A 36 -15.64 2.60 -2.95
N VAL A 37 -16.17 3.50 -2.11
CA VAL A 37 -17.18 4.49 -2.50
C VAL A 37 -16.63 5.49 -3.52
N PHE A 38 -15.34 5.81 -3.42
CA PHE A 38 -14.70 6.85 -4.25
C PHE A 38 -13.99 6.32 -5.50
N GLY A 39 -13.94 5.01 -5.71
CA GLY A 39 -13.24 4.40 -6.84
C GLY A 39 -12.93 2.92 -6.64
N ASP A 40 -12.04 2.38 -7.48
CA ASP A 40 -11.53 1.01 -7.34
C ASP A 40 -10.11 1.03 -6.75
N PRO A 41 -9.98 0.95 -5.41
CA PRO A 41 -8.68 1.04 -4.73
C PRO A 41 -7.74 -0.12 -5.10
N TYR A 42 -8.27 -1.25 -5.55
CA TYR A 42 -7.46 -2.40 -5.94
C TYR A 42 -6.99 -2.30 -7.37
N TYR A 43 -7.77 -1.71 -8.27
CA TYR A 43 -7.28 -1.35 -9.59
C TYR A 43 -6.10 -0.37 -9.51
N ASP A 44 -6.19 0.66 -8.67
CA ASP A 44 -5.10 1.62 -8.47
C ASP A 44 -3.85 0.94 -7.88
N PHE A 45 -4.05 0.02 -6.93
CA PHE A 45 -2.96 -0.77 -6.38
C PHE A 45 -2.31 -1.67 -7.44
N ILE A 46 -3.10 -2.39 -8.24
CA ILE A 46 -2.62 -3.23 -9.35
C ILE A 46 -1.85 -2.39 -10.36
N LYS A 47 -2.35 -1.21 -10.73
CA LYS A 47 -1.70 -0.30 -11.65
C LYS A 47 -0.33 0.15 -11.11
N ALA A 48 -0.24 0.47 -9.83
CA ALA A 48 1.03 0.82 -9.19
C ALA A 48 2.03 -0.35 -9.21
N LEU A 49 1.56 -1.58 -8.94
CA LEU A 49 2.39 -2.79 -9.03
C LEU A 49 2.87 -3.04 -10.47
N SER A 50 1.99 -2.91 -11.46
CA SER A 50 2.32 -3.06 -12.88
C SER A 50 3.40 -2.07 -13.32
N ASN A 51 3.27 -0.79 -12.94
CA ASN A 51 4.30 0.21 -13.22
C ASN A 51 5.67 -0.22 -12.67
N LEU A 52 5.72 -0.72 -11.44
CA LEU A 52 6.96 -1.23 -10.85
C LEU A 52 7.49 -2.45 -11.62
N ILE A 53 6.63 -3.41 -12.00
CA ILE A 53 7.02 -4.61 -12.75
C ILE A 53 7.60 -4.24 -14.13
N GLU A 54 7.01 -3.25 -14.80
CA GLU A 54 7.46 -2.72 -16.10
C GLU A 54 8.76 -1.91 -16.02
N GLY A 55 9.30 -1.71 -14.81
CA GLY A 55 10.60 -1.09 -14.60
C GLY A 55 10.55 0.40 -14.25
N GLN A 56 9.38 0.97 -13.97
CA GLN A 56 9.30 2.32 -13.44
C GLN A 56 10.03 2.40 -12.09
N GLU A 57 10.72 3.52 -11.85
CA GLU A 57 11.52 3.74 -10.64
C GLU A 57 10.65 4.05 -9.42
N SER A 58 9.42 4.52 -9.64
CA SER A 58 8.47 4.80 -8.57
C SER A 58 7.03 4.62 -9.02
N ALA A 59 6.15 4.31 -8.06
CA ALA A 59 4.71 4.31 -8.22
C ALA A 59 4.05 4.83 -6.94
N SER A 60 2.81 5.32 -7.06
CA SER A 60 2.03 5.78 -5.91
C SER A 60 0.56 5.56 -6.15
N PHE A 61 -0.20 5.36 -5.07
CA PHE A 61 -1.65 5.27 -5.10
C PHE A 61 -2.22 5.79 -3.77
N PHE A 62 -3.53 6.00 -3.75
CA PHE A 62 -4.27 6.42 -2.56
C PHE A 62 -5.28 5.35 -2.19
N TRP A 63 -5.39 5.09 -0.89
CA TRP A 63 -6.53 4.40 -0.31
C TRP A 63 -7.23 5.40 0.61
N SER A 64 -8.46 5.75 0.27
CA SER A 64 -9.23 6.71 1.07
C SER A 64 -9.94 6.00 2.20
N GLY A 65 -9.96 6.64 3.37
CA GLY A 65 -10.91 6.40 4.44
C GLY A 65 -12.04 7.44 4.40
N GLU A 66 -13.16 7.18 5.09
CA GLU A 66 -14.20 8.20 5.29
C GLU A 66 -14.24 8.62 6.75
N PRO A 67 -13.66 9.79 7.13
CA PRO A 67 -12.79 10.69 6.34
C PRO A 67 -11.31 10.25 6.30
N GLY A 68 -10.49 10.92 5.49
CA GLY A 68 -9.04 10.75 5.46
C GLY A 68 -8.56 9.62 4.54
N GLY A 69 -7.44 9.01 4.91
CA GLY A 69 -6.87 7.86 4.21
C GLY A 69 -5.36 7.88 4.18
N GLU A 70 -4.80 7.07 3.29
CA GLU A 70 -3.38 6.81 3.19
C GLU A 70 -2.91 6.92 1.73
N LYS A 71 -1.77 7.59 1.55
CA LYS A 71 -1.01 7.58 0.31
C LYS A 71 0.13 6.59 0.45
N PHE A 72 0.23 5.68 -0.51
CA PHE A 72 1.36 4.78 -0.63
C PHE A 72 2.34 5.33 -1.64
N GLU A 73 3.60 5.42 -1.24
CA GLU A 73 4.70 5.77 -2.11
C GLU A 73 5.69 4.60 -2.19
N LEU A 74 5.89 4.10 -3.41
CA LEU A 74 6.75 2.96 -3.71
C LEU A 74 7.92 3.46 -4.55
N ARG A 75 9.16 3.29 -4.08
CA ARG A 75 10.35 3.80 -4.77
C ARG A 75 11.44 2.72 -4.81
N ARG A 76 12.01 2.46 -5.97
CA ARG A 76 13.19 1.60 -6.08
C ARG A 76 14.39 2.27 -5.42
N ILE A 77 15.19 1.49 -4.70
CA ILE A 77 16.44 1.98 -4.13
C ILE A 77 17.50 2.00 -5.23
N LYS A 78 18.07 3.17 -5.55
CA LYS A 78 18.98 3.36 -6.70
C LYS A 78 20.19 2.43 -6.65
N GLU A 79 20.77 2.26 -5.47
CA GLU A 79 21.96 1.44 -5.22
C GLU A 79 21.62 -0.06 -5.19
N ARG A 80 20.36 -0.40 -4.90
CA ARG A 80 19.85 -1.77 -4.75
C ARG A 80 18.52 -1.90 -5.50
N LYS A 81 18.55 -1.87 -6.84
CA LYS A 81 17.34 -1.84 -7.69
C LYS A 81 16.31 -2.98 -7.47
N HIS A 82 16.73 -4.07 -6.84
CA HIS A 82 15.87 -5.19 -6.45
C HIS A 82 15.09 -4.93 -5.15
N MET A 83 15.48 -3.89 -4.39
CA MET A 83 14.83 -3.42 -3.18
C MET A 83 13.86 -2.29 -3.50
N LEU A 84 12.72 -2.34 -2.82
CA LEU A 84 11.68 -1.34 -2.84
C LEU A 84 11.63 -0.68 -1.47
N HIS A 85 11.63 0.64 -1.47
CA HIS A 85 11.28 1.46 -0.33
C HIS A 85 9.78 1.77 -0.39
N VAL A 86 9.07 1.49 0.71
CA VAL A 86 7.62 1.69 0.83
C VAL A 86 7.37 2.66 1.97
N GLU A 87 6.67 3.74 1.67
CA GLU A 87 6.25 4.75 2.62
C GLU A 87 4.73 4.88 2.57
N VAL A 88 4.10 4.88 3.74
CA VAL A 88 2.65 5.06 3.89
C VAL A 88 2.42 6.34 4.68
N LEU A 89 1.69 7.25 4.06
CA LEU A 89 1.48 8.61 4.53
C LEU A 89 -0.01 8.83 4.78
N GLY A 90 -0.41 8.98 6.03
CA GLY A 90 -1.78 9.28 6.41
C GLY A 90 -2.16 10.73 6.12
N PHE A 91 -3.43 10.97 5.80
CA PHE A 91 -4.03 12.29 5.66
C PHE A 91 -5.44 12.29 6.29
N LYS A 92 -5.97 13.48 6.62
CA LYS A 92 -7.24 13.61 7.36
C LYS A 92 -8.36 14.23 6.55
N GLU A 93 -8.02 14.85 5.42
CA GLU A 93 -8.94 15.54 4.54
C GLU A 93 -9.93 14.57 3.89
N THR A 94 -11.15 15.03 3.68
CA THR A 94 -12.18 14.25 2.97
C THR A 94 -11.89 14.15 1.48
N TYR A 95 -12.46 13.13 0.85
CA TYR A 95 -12.33 12.93 -0.59
C TYR A 95 -12.73 14.18 -1.39
N GLY A 96 -11.89 14.55 -2.36
CA GLY A 96 -12.05 15.74 -3.20
C GLY A 96 -11.50 17.04 -2.61
N GLU A 97 -11.12 17.06 -1.33
CA GLU A 97 -10.42 18.20 -0.75
C GLU A 97 -8.92 18.17 -1.08
N LYS A 98 -8.30 19.36 -1.04
CA LYS A 98 -6.85 19.46 -1.18
C LYS A 98 -6.18 19.00 0.12
N ILE A 99 -5.43 17.89 0.05
CA ILE A 99 -4.60 17.39 1.15
C ILE A 99 -3.56 18.47 1.51
N LYS A 100 -3.54 18.89 2.77
CA LYS A 100 -2.65 19.94 3.27
C LYS A 100 -1.39 19.36 3.90
N GLU A 101 -1.55 18.23 4.58
CA GLU A 101 -0.49 17.60 5.36
C GLU A 101 -0.54 16.08 5.23
N PHE A 102 0.66 15.49 5.14
CA PHE A 102 0.85 14.05 5.19
C PHE A 102 1.58 13.69 6.47
N THR A 103 1.06 12.74 7.23
CA THR A 103 1.68 12.22 8.45
C THR A 103 2.29 10.85 8.16
N PRO A 104 3.60 10.63 8.33
CA PRO A 104 4.20 9.31 8.19
C PRO A 104 3.54 8.29 9.13
N ALA A 105 2.97 7.23 8.57
CA ALA A 105 2.33 6.16 9.31
C ALA A 105 3.27 4.96 9.46
N VAL A 106 3.86 4.53 8.34
CA VAL A 106 4.77 3.38 8.32
C VAL A 106 5.74 3.45 7.14
N GLU A 107 6.96 2.96 7.35
CA GLU A 107 8.06 2.99 6.38
C GLU A 107 8.87 1.71 6.49
N PHE A 108 9.18 1.08 5.34
CA PHE A 108 9.99 -0.15 5.30
C PHE A 108 10.68 -0.38 3.96
N GLU A 109 11.69 -1.25 3.97
CA GLU A 109 12.34 -1.76 2.77
C GLU A 109 12.03 -3.24 2.57
N ILE A 110 11.68 -3.64 1.34
CA ILE A 110 11.36 -5.03 1.00
C ILE A 110 11.88 -5.35 -0.41
N PRO A 111 12.34 -6.58 -0.71
CA PRO A 111 12.62 -6.97 -2.09
C PRO A 111 11.37 -6.80 -2.96
N LEU A 112 11.48 -6.12 -4.10
CA LEU A 112 10.35 -5.86 -5.01
C LEU A 112 9.61 -7.16 -5.38
N LYS A 113 10.36 -8.21 -5.70
CA LYS A 113 9.78 -9.51 -6.05
C LYS A 113 8.90 -10.06 -4.93
N ARG A 114 9.32 -9.91 -3.67
CA ARG A 114 8.55 -10.35 -2.50
C ARG A 114 7.29 -9.51 -2.34
N PHE A 115 7.40 -8.19 -2.42
CA PHE A 115 6.25 -7.28 -2.34
C PHE A 115 5.19 -7.60 -3.39
N VAL A 116 5.61 -7.81 -4.65
CA VAL A 116 4.70 -8.19 -5.75
C VAL A 116 4.05 -9.54 -5.50
N ILE A 117 4.80 -10.54 -5.01
CA ILE A 117 4.24 -11.86 -4.69
C ILE A 117 3.18 -11.76 -3.59
N ILE A 118 3.49 -11.06 -2.48
CA ILE A 118 2.55 -10.86 -1.38
C ILE A 118 1.28 -10.18 -1.91
N ALA A 119 1.43 -9.06 -2.61
CA ALA A 119 0.30 -8.32 -3.17
C ALA A 119 -0.55 -9.17 -4.12
N TYR A 120 0.07 -9.93 -5.02
CA TYR A 120 -0.62 -10.85 -5.92
C TYR A 120 -1.41 -11.92 -5.16
N LEU A 121 -0.81 -12.55 -4.14
CA LEU A 121 -1.48 -13.57 -3.34
C LEU A 121 -2.69 -13.01 -2.60
N GLN A 122 -2.57 -11.81 -2.03
CA GLN A 122 -3.68 -11.14 -1.34
C GLN A 122 -4.80 -10.76 -2.32
N LEU A 123 -4.47 -10.14 -3.46
CA LEU A 123 -5.46 -9.80 -4.49
C LEU A 123 -6.17 -11.03 -5.05
N LYS A 124 -5.43 -12.12 -5.28
CA LYS A 124 -6.00 -13.41 -5.70
C LYS A 124 -6.96 -13.97 -4.65
N ASN A 125 -6.64 -13.85 -3.37
CA ASN A 125 -7.50 -14.33 -2.28
C ASN A 125 -8.86 -13.61 -2.28
N LEU A 126 -8.93 -12.34 -2.69
CA LEU A 126 -10.18 -11.57 -2.77
C LEU A 126 -11.03 -11.88 -4.02
N SER A 127 -10.47 -12.58 -5.00
CA SER A 127 -11.14 -12.89 -6.28
C SER A 127 -11.97 -14.18 -6.28
N TYR A 128 -12.04 -14.85 -5.12
CA TYR A 128 -12.83 -16.07 -4.88
C TYR A 128 -13.86 -15.83 -3.77
#